data_AF-A0A6G6YDH0-F1
#
_entry.id   AF-A0A6G6YDH0-F1
#
_cell.length_a   1.000
_cell.length_b   1.000
_cell.length_c   1.000
_cell.angle_alpha   90.00
_cell.angle_beta   90.00
_cell.angle_gamma   90.00
#
_symmetry.space_group_name_H-M   'P 1'
#
loop_
_entity.id
_entity.type
_entity.pdbx_description
1 polymer ?
#
loop_
_entity_poly.entity_id
_entity_poly.type
_entity_poly.pdbx_seq_one_letter_code
_entity_poly.pdbx_strand_id
1 'polypeptide(L)'
;MLKKLKFYFIGFIPGLLVVLFILNKKGTSCSYFPNDRVIAESMTKPVSLPKNIETELTNLQIDKAFLKDSIIGKGKIDFDKSQAQKQPFPEYYLTSPEKNPKYEITYEKGKDSLNIKTFKKIR
;
A
#
# COMPACT_ATOMS: atom_id res chain seq x y z
N MET A 1 39.12 14.88 20.34
CA MET A 1 37.76 14.44 19.94
C MET A 1 37.70 13.03 19.34
N LEU A 2 38.58 12.65 18.39
CA LEU A 2 38.58 11.31 17.74
C LEU A 2 38.62 10.10 18.70
N LYS A 3 39.36 10.19 19.81
CA LYS A 3 39.47 9.08 20.78
C LYS A 3 38.13 8.74 21.44
N LYS A 4 37.29 9.74 21.71
CA LYS A 4 35.95 9.54 22.28
C LYS A 4 35.01 8.92 21.24
N LEU A 5 35.09 9.36 19.99
CA LEU A 5 34.29 8.80 18.89
C LEU A 5 34.59 7.31 18.66
N LYS A 6 35.86 6.90 18.68
CA LYS A 6 36.25 5.48 18.60
C LYS A 6 35.66 4.63 19.73
N PHE A 7 35.60 5.17 20.95
CA PHE A 7 35.00 4.47 22.09
C PHE A 7 33.50 4.25 21.90
N TYR A 8 32.77 5.23 21.36
CA TYR A 8 31.34 5.06 21.05
C TYR A 8 31.10 4.03 19.92
N PHE A 9 31.99 3.92 18.93
CA PHE A 9 31.87 2.92 17.86
C PHE A 9 31.97 1.48 18.34
N ILE A 10 32.69 1.22 19.43
CA ILE A 10 32.81 -0.14 20.02
C ILE A 10 31.46 -0.64 20.52
N GLY A 11 30.59 0.23 21.04
CA GLY A 11 29.22 -0.13 21.42
C GLY A 11 28.21 0.02 20.28
N PHE A 12 28.36 1.05 19.45
CA PHE A 12 27.43 1.37 18.37
C PHE A 12 27.43 0.31 17.27
N ILE A 13 28.60 -0.18 16.83
CA ILE A 13 28.69 -1.18 15.76
C ILE A 13 28.00 -2.50 16.14
N PRO A 14 28.32 -3.16 17.27
CA PRO A 14 27.63 -4.40 17.66
C PRO A 14 26.15 -4.14 17.97
N GLY A 15 25.80 -3.00 18.58
CA GLY A 15 24.40 -2.63 18.81
C GLY A 15 23.61 -2.51 17.50
N LEU A 16 24.19 -1.86 16.48
CA LEU A 16 23.60 -1.72 15.16
C LEU A 16 23.43 -3.08 14.47
N LEU A 17 24.42 -3.97 14.57
CA LEU A 17 24.32 -5.33 14.00
C LEU A 17 23.16 -6.13 14.62
N VAL A 18 22.97 -6.05 15.94
CA VAL A 18 21.84 -6.71 16.62
C VAL A 18 20.50 -6.13 16.16
N VAL A 19 20.38 -4.81 16.05
CA VAL A 19 19.17 -4.16 15.54
C VAL A 19 18.86 -4.60 14.11
N LEU A 20 19.85 -4.57 13.21
CA LEU A 20 19.68 -5.01 11.82
C LEU A 20 19.29 -6.48 11.72
N PHE A 21 19.86 -7.35 12.58
CA PHE A 21 19.48 -8.76 12.62
C PHE A 21 18.02 -8.98 13.02
N ILE A 22 17.53 -8.26 14.03
CA ILE A 22 16.13 -8.34 14.48
C ILE A 22 15.18 -7.80 13.40
N LEU A 23 15.52 -6.67 12.76
CA LEU A 23 14.71 -6.05 11.71
C LEU A 23 14.65 -6.92 10.43
N ASN A 24 15.78 -7.53 10.04
CA ASN A 24 15.83 -8.43 8.87
C ASN A 24 14.93 -9.65 9.02
N LYS A 25 14.79 -10.20 10.23
CA LYS A 25 13.86 -11.33 10.47
C LYS A 25 12.39 -10.95 10.39
N LYS A 26 12.06 -9.66 10.49
CA LYS A 26 10.67 -9.21 10.66
C LYS A 26 10.00 -8.72 9.39
N GLY A 27 10.69 -8.67 8.24
CA GLY A 27 10.09 -8.22 6.97
C GLY A 27 9.41 -6.85 7.08
N THR A 28 9.85 -6.01 8.02
CA THR A 28 9.18 -4.76 8.37
C THR A 28 9.41 -3.73 7.29
N SER A 29 8.37 -3.39 6.54
CA SER A 29 8.34 -2.18 5.72
C SER A 29 7.87 -1.00 6.57
N CYS A 30 8.71 0.03 6.72
CA CYS A 30 8.31 1.27 7.37
C CYS A 30 7.58 2.16 6.35
N SER A 31 6.25 2.17 6.41
CA SER A 31 5.40 3.02 5.57
C SER A 31 5.21 4.38 6.25
N TYR A 32 6.12 5.33 6.02
CA TYR A 32 6.08 6.64 6.69
C TYR A 32 5.15 7.64 5.98
N PHE A 33 5.13 7.64 4.64
CA PHE A 33 4.33 8.58 3.88
C PHE A 33 2.84 8.19 3.85
N PRO A 34 1.91 9.18 3.81
CA PRO A 34 0.47 8.92 3.81
C PRO A 34 0.01 7.94 2.73
N ASN A 35 0.53 8.09 1.50
CA ASN A 35 0.23 7.19 0.38
C ASN A 35 0.60 5.74 0.72
N ASP A 36 1.85 5.53 1.11
CA ASP A 36 2.39 4.19 1.40
C ASP A 36 1.66 3.55 2.57
N ARG A 37 1.29 4.34 3.57
CA ARG A 37 0.51 3.86 4.70
C ARG A 37 -0.86 3.33 4.27
N VAL A 38 -1.59 4.08 3.45
CA VAL A 38 -2.89 3.64 2.93
C VAL A 38 -2.75 2.38 2.10
N ILE A 39 -1.74 2.31 1.24
CA ILE A 39 -1.48 1.12 0.41
C ILE A 39 -1.10 -0.07 1.30
N ALA A 40 -0.17 0.07 2.23
CA ALA A 40 0.24 -1.01 3.12
C ALA A 40 -0.93 -1.55 3.95
N GLU A 41 -1.75 -0.66 4.54
CA GLU A 41 -2.95 -1.08 5.26
C GLU A 41 -3.95 -1.80 4.34
N SER A 42 -4.07 -1.37 3.08
CA SER A 42 -4.93 -2.01 2.08
C SER A 42 -4.40 -3.40 1.70
N MET A 43 -3.09 -3.56 1.52
CA MET A 43 -2.47 -4.85 1.17
C MET A 43 -2.65 -5.92 2.23
N THR A 44 -2.88 -5.56 3.50
CA THR A 44 -3.17 -6.52 4.56
C THR A 44 -4.58 -7.12 4.51
N LYS A 45 -5.49 -6.53 3.72
CA LYS A 45 -6.91 -6.91 3.71
C LYS A 45 -7.27 -7.78 2.49
N PRO A 46 -8.23 -8.71 2.62
CA PRO A 46 -8.85 -9.37 1.48
C PRO A 46 -9.69 -8.39 0.66
N VAL A 47 -9.71 -8.59 -0.66
CA VAL A 47 -10.49 -7.77 -1.60
C VAL A 47 -11.85 -8.41 -1.83
N SER A 48 -12.91 -7.66 -1.56
CA SER A 48 -14.29 -7.96 -1.89
C SER A 48 -14.67 -7.25 -3.18
N LEU A 49 -15.16 -8.03 -4.14
CA LEU A 49 -15.53 -7.54 -5.47
C LEU A 49 -17.02 -7.76 -5.70
N PRO A 50 -17.77 -6.72 -6.08
CA PRO A 50 -19.14 -6.91 -6.53
C PRO A 50 -19.15 -7.55 -7.93
N LYS A 51 -20.19 -8.35 -8.23
CA LYS A 51 -20.27 -9.19 -9.46
C LYS A 51 -20.04 -8.42 -10.76
N ASN A 52 -20.48 -7.16 -10.84
CA ASN A 52 -20.28 -6.31 -12.01
C ASN A 52 -18.79 -6.02 -12.26
N ILE A 53 -18.03 -5.74 -11.20
CA ILE A 53 -16.59 -5.50 -11.29
C ILE A 53 -15.84 -6.80 -11.51
N GLU A 54 -16.26 -7.92 -10.91
CA GLU A 54 -15.65 -9.24 -11.20
C GLU A 54 -15.75 -9.58 -12.71
N THR A 55 -16.89 -9.27 -13.33
CA THR A 55 -17.09 -9.49 -14.77
C THR A 55 -16.20 -8.57 -15.60
N GLU A 56 -16.11 -7.29 -15.23
CA GLU A 56 -15.25 -6.30 -15.91
C GLU A 56 -13.76 -6.68 -15.83
N LEU A 57 -13.29 -7.09 -14.65
CA LEU A 57 -11.92 -7.56 -14.44
C LEU A 57 -11.63 -8.83 -15.25
N THR A 58 -12.59 -9.77 -15.29
CA THR A 58 -12.47 -10.99 -16.09
C THR A 58 -12.33 -10.67 -17.59
N ASN A 59 -13.13 -9.73 -18.11
CA ASN A 59 -13.04 -9.27 -19.50
C ASN A 59 -11.69 -8.61 -19.82
N LEU A 60 -11.10 -7.95 -18.83
CA LEU A 60 -9.78 -7.34 -18.93
C LEU A 60 -8.62 -8.30 -18.63
N GLN A 61 -8.91 -9.57 -18.34
CA GLN A 61 -7.93 -10.59 -17.93
C GLN A 61 -7.12 -10.17 -16.69
N ILE A 62 -7.77 -9.45 -15.78
CA ILE A 62 -7.19 -9.01 -14.50
C ILE A 62 -7.68 -9.95 -13.40
N ASP A 63 -6.76 -10.69 -12.80
CA ASP A 63 -7.07 -11.51 -11.64
C ASP A 63 -6.96 -10.70 -10.32
N LYS A 64 -7.42 -11.30 -9.22
CA LYS A 64 -7.43 -10.65 -7.89
C LYS A 64 -6.00 -10.36 -7.40
N ALA A 65 -5.02 -11.19 -7.78
CA ALA A 65 -3.62 -11.01 -7.42
C ALA A 65 -3.02 -9.80 -8.13
N PHE A 66 -3.22 -9.66 -9.45
CA PHE A 66 -2.78 -8.51 -10.22
C PHE A 66 -3.45 -7.21 -9.76
N LEU A 67 -4.76 -7.25 -9.49
CA LEU A 67 -5.47 -6.10 -8.91
C LEU A 67 -4.82 -5.66 -7.60
N LYS A 68 -4.50 -6.60 -6.72
CA LYS A 68 -3.92 -6.28 -5.41
C LYS A 68 -2.46 -5.84 -5.53
N ASP A 69 -1.60 -6.64 -6.15
CA ASP A 69 -0.16 -6.44 -6.13
C ASP A 69 0.32 -5.40 -7.15
N SER A 70 -0.33 -5.33 -8.31
CA SER A 70 0.11 -4.45 -9.41
C SER A 70 -0.71 -3.19 -9.53
N ILE A 71 -2.02 -3.22 -9.25
CA ILE A 71 -2.87 -2.03 -9.35
C ILE A 71 -2.85 -1.27 -8.01
N ILE A 72 -3.31 -1.89 -6.92
CA ILE A 72 -3.35 -1.24 -5.59
C ILE A 72 -1.93 -1.04 -5.03
N GLY A 73 -1.10 -2.08 -5.05
CA GLY A 73 0.24 -2.06 -4.46
C GLY A 73 1.22 -1.07 -5.09
N LYS A 74 1.02 -0.69 -6.35
CA LYS A 74 1.87 0.27 -7.11
C LYS A 74 1.11 1.53 -7.52
N GLY A 75 -0.06 1.75 -6.94
CA GLY A 75 -0.89 2.90 -7.22
C GLY A 75 -0.44 4.16 -6.49
N LYS A 76 -1.07 5.26 -6.87
CA LYS A 76 -0.98 6.54 -6.17
C LYS A 76 -2.37 6.96 -5.71
N ILE A 77 -2.48 7.27 -4.42
CA ILE A 77 -3.69 7.81 -3.81
C ILE A 77 -3.79 9.29 -4.15
N ASP A 78 -4.94 9.68 -4.71
CA ASP A 78 -5.31 11.08 -4.89
C ASP A 78 -6.15 11.48 -3.67
N PHE A 79 -5.52 12.14 -2.69
CA PHE A 79 -6.19 12.51 -1.44
C PHE A 79 -7.26 13.60 -1.66
N ASP A 80 -7.13 14.41 -2.71
CA ASP A 80 -8.10 15.46 -3.03
C ASP A 80 -9.40 14.87 -3.56
N LYS A 81 -9.32 13.75 -4.28
CA LYS A 81 -10.49 12.98 -4.75
C LYS A 81 -10.97 11.91 -3.75
N SER A 82 -10.23 11.67 -2.68
CA SER A 82 -10.55 10.65 -1.68
C SER A 82 -11.40 11.23 -0.54
N GLN A 83 -12.23 10.38 0.06
CA GLN A 83 -12.96 10.70 1.29
C GLN A 83 -12.35 9.93 2.47
N ALA A 84 -11.10 10.28 2.81
CA ALA A 84 -10.30 9.55 3.83
C ALA A 84 -10.91 9.60 5.25
N GLN A 85 -11.79 10.56 5.53
CA GLN A 85 -12.46 10.74 6.82
C GLN A 85 -13.90 10.20 6.85
N LYS A 86 -14.38 9.62 5.73
CA LYS A 86 -15.73 9.07 5.62
C LYS A 86 -15.94 7.96 6.66
N GLN A 87 -17.09 7.99 7.33
CA GLN A 87 -17.54 6.95 8.25
C GLN A 87 -18.74 6.21 7.65
N PRO A 88 -18.89 4.89 7.87
CA PRO A 88 -18.05 4.03 8.71
C PRO A 88 -16.72 3.61 8.05
N PHE A 89 -16.60 3.76 6.73
CA PHE A 89 -15.42 3.32 5.97
C PHE A 89 -14.84 4.46 5.13
N PRO A 90 -13.54 4.78 5.31
CA PRO A 90 -12.83 5.69 4.43
C PRO A 90 -12.85 5.24 2.97
N GLU A 91 -13.03 6.17 2.06
CA GLU A 91 -13.03 5.91 0.62
C GLU A 91 -11.79 6.52 -0.02
N TYR A 92 -11.10 5.74 -0.85
CA TYR A 92 -9.87 6.17 -1.51
C TYR A 92 -10.01 6.07 -3.02
N TYR A 93 -9.56 7.13 -3.69
CA TYR A 93 -9.36 7.16 -5.13
C TYR A 93 -7.89 6.88 -5.45
N LEU A 94 -7.65 5.92 -6.33
CA LEU A 94 -6.32 5.46 -6.69
C LEU A 94 -6.17 5.41 -8.21
N THR A 95 -5.04 5.92 -8.68
CA THR A 95 -4.58 5.77 -10.07
C THR A 95 -3.38 4.84 -10.13
N SER A 96 -3.31 3.97 -11.14
CA SER A 96 -2.20 3.03 -11.26
C SER A 96 -1.83 2.74 -12.72
N PRO A 97 -0.52 2.57 -13.04
CA PRO A 97 0.64 2.83 -12.17
C PRO A 97 0.84 4.34 -11.91
N GLU A 98 1.64 4.69 -10.90
CA GLU A 98 1.89 6.10 -10.53
C GLU A 98 2.35 6.97 -11.73
N LYS A 99 3.19 6.42 -12.61
CA LYS A 99 3.63 7.09 -13.84
C LYS A 99 2.85 6.53 -15.01
N ASN A 100 2.18 7.39 -15.77
CA ASN A 100 1.29 7.03 -16.88
C ASN A 100 0.16 6.08 -16.45
N PRO A 101 -0.81 6.59 -15.67
CA PRO A 101 -1.88 5.77 -15.13
C PRO A 101 -2.73 5.16 -16.26
N LYS A 102 -3.01 3.87 -16.11
CA LYS A 102 -3.88 3.09 -17.01
C LYS A 102 -5.20 2.74 -16.37
N TYR A 103 -5.21 2.68 -15.03
CA TYR A 103 -6.35 2.27 -14.24
C TYR A 103 -6.69 3.35 -13.23
N GLU A 104 -8.00 3.56 -13.08
CA GLU A 104 -8.61 4.34 -12.03
C GLU A 104 -9.51 3.42 -11.22
N ILE A 105 -9.32 3.42 -9.91
CA ILE A 105 -10.17 2.65 -9.00
C ILE A 105 -10.60 3.51 -7.82
N THR A 106 -11.78 3.20 -7.32
CA THR A 106 -12.29 3.73 -6.05
C THR A 106 -12.68 2.57 -5.17
N TYR A 107 -12.21 2.59 -3.93
CA TYR A 107 -12.50 1.53 -2.97
C TYR A 107 -12.77 2.08 -1.58
N GLU A 108 -13.63 1.39 -0.84
CA GLU A 108 -13.85 1.64 0.59
C GLU A 108 -12.97 0.71 1.40
N LYS A 109 -12.21 1.29 2.34
CA LYS A 109 -11.35 0.55 3.25
C LYS A 109 -12.13 0.16 4.50
N GLY A 110 -12.67 -1.06 4.49
CA GLY A 110 -13.32 -1.68 5.63
C GLY A 110 -12.35 -2.09 6.75
N LYS A 111 -12.90 -2.47 7.91
CA LYS A 111 -12.11 -3.02 9.01
C LYS A 111 -11.47 -4.36 8.63
N ASP A 112 -12.22 -5.22 7.94
CA ASP A 112 -11.78 -6.58 7.62
C ASP A 112 -11.61 -6.84 6.12
N SER A 113 -12.15 -5.99 5.24
CA SER A 113 -12.07 -6.15 3.78
C SER A 113 -11.92 -4.82 3.04
N LEU A 114 -11.44 -4.88 1.81
CA LEU A 114 -11.49 -3.78 0.84
C LEU A 114 -12.66 -3.99 -0.12
N ASN A 115 -13.56 -3.03 -0.22
CA ASN A 115 -14.69 -3.10 -1.14
C ASN A 115 -14.43 -2.23 -2.36
N ILE A 116 -14.27 -2.83 -3.54
CA ILE A 116 -14.08 -2.07 -4.79
C ILE A 116 -15.43 -1.52 -5.25
N LYS A 117 -15.53 -0.19 -5.40
CA LYS A 117 -16.73 0.51 -5.87
C LYS A 117 -16.71 0.70 -7.37
N THR A 118 -15.56 1.11 -7.90
CA THR A 118 -15.43 1.48 -9.31
C THR A 118 -14.07 1.03 -9.81
N PHE A 119 -14.07 0.49 -11.03
CA PHE A 119 -12.88 0.16 -11.78
C PHE A 119 -13.05 0.76 -13.18
N LYS A 120 -12.03 1.46 -13.67
CA LYS A 120 -12.02 2.04 -15.02
C LYS A 120 -10.64 1.91 -15.63
N LYS A 121 -10.62 1.53 -16.91
CA LYS A 121 -9.41 1.61 -17.74
C LYS A 121 -9.43 2.92 -18.52
N ILE A 122 -8.38 3.73 -18.37
CA ILE A 122 -8.27 5.08 -18.95
C ILE A 122 -7.62 5.02 -20.35
N ARG A 123 -6.72 4.06 -20.59
CA ARG A 123 -5.97 3.93 -21.85
C ARG A 123 -5.49 2.51 -22.12
#